data_AF-A0A2U1CYY8-F1
#
_entry.id   AF-A0A2U1CYY8-F1
#
_cell.length_a   1.000
_cell.length_b   1.000
_cell.length_c   1.000
_cell.angle_alpha   90.00
_cell.angle_beta   90.00
_cell.angle_gamma   90.00
#
_symmetry.space_group_name_H-M   'P 1'
#
loop_
_entity.id
_entity.type
_entity.pdbx_description
1 polymer ?
#
loop_
_entity_poly.entity_id
_entity_poly.type
_entity_poly.pdbx_seq_one_letter_code
_entity_poly.pdbx_strand_id
1 'polypeptide(L)' 'MAQFDVYANPSKKSRGAYPYLVDIQSEVLTELSTRIVVPLSDRSVIGSHLL' A
#
# COMPACT_ATOMS: atom_id res chain seq x y z
N MET A 1 10.68 2.07 -1.29
CA MET A 1 11.27 1.40 -0.11
C MET A 1 11.89 0.12 -0.65
N ALA A 2 12.43 -0.78 0.18
CA ALA A 2 12.83 -2.09 -0.35
C ALA A 2 11.58 -2.91 -0.72
N GLN A 3 11.75 -3.92 -1.56
CA GLN A 3 10.65 -4.84 -1.86
C GLN A 3 10.15 -5.48 -0.55
N PHE A 4 8.82 -5.52 -0.39
CA PHE A 4 8.08 -6.00 0.77
C PHE A 4 8.10 -5.10 2.01
N ASP A 5 8.70 -3.92 1.94
CA ASP A 5 8.55 -2.92 3.01
C ASP A 5 7.11 -2.40 3.10
N VAL A 6 6.65 -2.22 4.33
CA VAL A 6 5.36 -1.59 4.65
C VAL A 6 5.59 -0.14 5.04
N TYR A 7 4.77 0.77 4.53
CA TYR A 7 4.90 2.19 4.81
C TYR A 7 3.57 2.93 4.86
N ALA A 8 3.55 4.07 5.54
CA ALA A 8 2.37 4.91 5.63
C ALA A 8 2.00 5.49 4.26
N ASN A 9 0.73 5.37 3.88
CA ASN A 9 0.22 5.92 2.62
C ASN A 9 0.37 7.46 2.61
N PRO A 10 1.18 8.05 1.73
CA PRO A 10 1.41 9.50 1.74
C PRO A 10 0.16 10.30 1.31
N SER A 11 -0.78 9.69 0.58
CA SER A 11 -1.98 10.36 0.10
C SER A 11 -2.97 10.66 1.22
N LYS A 12 -3.16 11.94 1.56
CA LYS A 12 -4.19 12.37 2.54
C LYS A 12 -5.61 11.95 2.13
N LYS A 13 -5.88 11.88 0.81
CA LYS A 13 -7.20 11.54 0.27
C LYS A 13 -7.57 10.08 0.50
N SER A 14 -6.60 9.15 0.39
CA SER A 14 -6.86 7.70 0.47
C SER A 14 -6.36 7.04 1.76
N ARG A 15 -5.53 7.72 2.56
CA ARG A 15 -4.98 7.18 3.81
C ARG A 15 -6.06 6.74 4.82
N GLY A 16 -7.24 7.37 4.79
CA GLY A 16 -8.36 6.96 5.66
C GLY A 16 -8.84 5.53 5.36
N ALA A 17 -8.94 5.15 4.09
CA ALA A 17 -9.34 3.80 3.69
C ALA A 17 -8.15 2.83 3.64
N TYR A 18 -6.97 3.32 3.27
CA TYR A 18 -5.76 2.52 3.08
C TYR A 18 -4.57 3.16 3.82
N PRO A 19 -4.44 2.95 5.13
CA PRO A 19 -3.43 3.63 5.95
C PRO A 19 -1.99 3.23 5.60
N TYR A 20 -1.79 2.00 5.11
CA TYR A 20 -0.47 1.46 4.78
C TYR A 20 -0.43 0.92 3.36
N LEU A 21 0.77 0.90 2.78
CA LEU A 21 1.07 0.35 1.47
C LEU A 21 2.22 -0.65 1.62
N VAL A 22 2.16 -1.76 0.89
CA VAL A 22 3.27 -2.71 0.74
C VAL A 22 3.94 -2.44 -0.60
N ASP A 23 5.23 -2.15 -0.59
CA ASP A 23 6.03 -2.07 -1.83
C ASP A 23 6.21 -3.49 -2.38
N ILE A 24 5.76 -3.75 -3.61
CA ILE A 24 5.94 -5.07 -4.26
C ILE A 24 6.87 -4.97 -5.48
N GLN A 25 7.43 -3.80 -5.74
CA GLN A 25 8.29 -3.57 -6.88
C GLN A 25 9.59 -4.36 -6.76
N SER A 26 9.96 -5.07 -7.84
CA SER A 26 11.27 -5.71 -7.94
C SER A 26 12.39 -4.68 -7.85
N GLU A 27 13.48 -5.01 -7.16
CA GLU A 27 14.66 -4.15 -7.04
C GLU A 27 15.28 -3.78 -8.40
N VAL A 28 15.09 -4.61 -9.43
CA VAL A 28 15.53 -4.33 -10.81
C VAL A 28 14.90 -3.04 -11.37
N LEU A 29 13.73 -2.65 -10.85
CA LEU A 29 13.00 -1.44 -11.25
C LEU A 29 13.24 -0.28 -10.27
N THR A 30 14.28 -0.32 -9.44
CA THR A 30 14.50 0.68 -8.37
C THR A 30 14.61 2.11 -8.88
N GLU A 31 15.15 2.30 -10.09
CA GLU A 31 15.38 3.61 -10.74
C GLU A 31 14.08 4.34 -11.15
N LEU A 32 12.93 3.66 -11.17
CA LEU A 32 11.66 4.32 -11.45
C LEU A 32 11.25 5.24 -10.29
N SER A 33 10.75 6.42 -10.63
CA SER A 33 10.20 7.38 -9.65
C SER A 33 8.85 6.95 -9.07
N THR A 34 8.24 5.90 -9.61
CA THR A 34 6.99 5.29 -9.16
C THR A 34 7.25 3.93 -8.53
N ARG A 35 6.29 3.47 -7.70
CA ARG A 35 6.32 2.17 -7.03
C ARG A 35 5.02 1.41 -7.31
N ILE A 36 5.13 0.11 -7.59
CA ILE A 36 4.00 -0.82 -7.61
C ILE A 36 3.72 -1.26 -6.17
N VAL A 37 2.46 -1.14 -5.72
CA VAL A 37 2.09 -1.36 -4.32
C VAL A 37 0.79 -2.13 -4.14
N VAL A 38 0.64 -2.75 -2.98
CA VAL A 38 -0.64 -3.29 -2.49
C VAL A 38 -1.14 -2.45 -1.31
N PRO A 39 -2.34 -1.86 -1.37
CA PRO A 39 -2.90 -1.12 -0.26
C PRO A 39 -3.41 -2.04 0.85
N LEU A 40 -3.10 -1.72 2.10
CA LEU A 40 -3.62 -2.39 3.27
C LEU A 40 -4.75 -1.57 3.89
N SER A 41 -5.87 -2.21 4.19
CA SER A 41 -7.00 -1.63 4.92
C SER A 41 -7.22 -2.38 6.22
N ASP A 42 -7.90 -1.73 7.16
CA ASP A 42 -8.32 -2.40 8.39
C ASP A 42 -9.35 -3.50 8.05
N ARG A 43 -9.15 -4.69 8.64
CA ARG A 43 -10.04 -5.83 8.42
C ARG A 43 -11.48 -5.52 8.81
N SER A 44 -11.71 -4.68 9.82
CA SER A 44 -13.05 -4.26 10.24
C SER A 44 -13.77 -3.45 9.16
N VAL A 45 -13.04 -2.73 8.31
CA VAL A 45 -13.59 -1.96 7.19
C VAL A 45 -13.95 -2.88 6.03
N ILE A 46 -13.04 -3.78 5.64
CA ILE A 46 -13.26 -4.70 4.50
C ILE A 46 -14.31 -5.79 4.83
N GLY A 47 -14.34 -6.30 6.06
CA GLY A 47 -15.23 -7.39 6.47
C GLY A 47 -16.73 -7.06 6.45
N SER A 48 -17.10 -5.79 6.33
CA SER A 48 -18.50 -5.34 6.28
C SER A 48 -19.12 -5.39 4.87
N HIS A 49 -18.33 -5.67 3.82
CA HIS A 49 -18.79 -5.64 2.42
C HIS A 49 -18.64 -6.98 1.69
N LEU A 50 -18.13 -8.02 2.36
CA LEU A 50 -17.83 -9.33 1.75
C LEU A 50 -18.55 -10.52 2.41
N LEU A 51 -19.54 -10.27 3.29
CA LEU A 51 -20.48 -11.28 3.80
C LEU A 51 -21.89 -10.68 3.91
#